data_AF-A0A521YKD2-F1
#
_entry.id   AF-A0A521YKD2-F1
#
_cell.length_a   1.000
_cell.length_b   1.000
_cell.length_c   1.000
_cell.angle_alpha   90.00
_cell.angle_beta   90.00
_cell.angle_gamma   90.00
#
_symmetry.space_group_name_H-M   'P 1'
#
loop_
_entity.id
_entity.type
_entity.pdbx_description
1 polymer ?
#
loop_
_entity_poly.entity_id
_entity_poly.type
_entity_poly.pdbx_seq_one_letter_code
_entity_poly.pdbx_strand_id
1 'polypeptide(L)' 'MKNVIRLDDYREPRRPAREPRVPDAPRFFCLNCDTDQFKLYASGIVHCAACGALIRNVEVINLQERRR' A
#
# COMPACT_ATOMS: atom_id res chain seq x y z
N MET A 1 -29.01 39.87 14.79
CA MET A 1 -28.03 40.07 13.70
C MET A 1 -27.90 38.74 12.96
N LYS A 2 -28.39 38.65 11.71
CA LYS A 2 -28.36 37.39 10.94
C LYS A 2 -27.04 37.33 10.16
N ASN A 3 -26.13 36.47 10.59
CA ASN A 3 -24.86 36.20 9.91
C ASN A 3 -25.10 35.32 8.68
N VAL A 4 -25.72 35.89 7.63
CA VAL A 4 -25.88 35.19 6.35
C VAL A 4 -24.64 35.49 5.51
N ILE A 5 -23.72 34.54 5.49
CA ILE A 5 -22.51 34.60 4.68
C ILE A 5 -22.84 33.93 3.33
N ARG A 6 -22.54 34.60 2.20
CA ARG A 6 -22.67 33.95 0.89
C ARG A 6 -21.63 32.84 0.79
N LEU A 7 -22.05 31.67 0.32
CA LEU A 7 -21.18 30.50 0.22
C LEU A 7 -19.94 30.77 -0.66
N ASP A 8 -20.08 31.64 -1.66
CA ASP A 8 -18.97 32.06 -2.53
C ASP A 8 -17.91 32.87 -1.76
N ASP A 9 -18.32 33.72 -0.81
CA ASP A 9 -17.39 34.52 0.01
C ASP A 9 -16.69 33.68 1.10
N TYR A 10 -17.27 32.54 1.47
CA TYR A 10 -16.69 31.60 2.44
C TYR A 10 -15.76 30.56 1.78
N ARG A 11 -15.84 30.38 0.47
CA ARG A 11 -14.97 29.43 -0.24
C ARG A 11 -13.57 30.00 -0.35
N GLU A 12 -12.72 29.74 0.64
CA GLU A 12 -11.28 29.87 0.46
C GLU A 12 -10.86 29.14 -0.83
N PRO A 13 -9.97 29.73 -1.64
CA PRO A 13 -9.47 29.09 -2.84
C PRO A 13 -8.89 27.72 -2.44
N ARG A 14 -9.54 26.66 -2.91
CA ARG A 14 -9.16 25.29 -2.58
C ARG A 14 -7.69 25.12 -2.93
N ARG A 15 -6.87 24.77 -1.92
CA ARG A 15 -5.50 24.34 -2.16
C ARG A 15 -5.54 23.27 -3.25
N PRO A 16 -4.67 23.36 -4.27
CA PRO A 16 -4.63 22.35 -5.32
C PRO A 16 -4.52 20.98 -4.66
N ALA A 17 -5.33 20.03 -5.12
CA ALA A 17 -5.28 18.67 -4.63
C ALA A 17 -3.83 18.19 -4.82
N ARG A 18 -3.17 17.86 -3.70
CA ARG A 18 -1.80 17.38 -3.74
C ARG A 18 -1.82 16.09 -4.56
N GLU A 19 -1.02 16.03 -5.61
CA GLU A 19 -0.97 14.85 -6.46
C GLU A 19 -0.66 13.61 -5.60
N PRO A 20 -1.40 12.51 -5.76
CA PRO A 20 -1.12 11.29 -5.03
C PRO A 20 0.29 10.84 -5.39
N ARG A 21 1.18 10.84 -4.39
CA ARG A 21 2.53 10.29 -4.55
C ARG A 21 2.39 8.81 -4.84
N VAL A 22 2.67 8.42 -6.08
CA VAL A 22 2.80 7.01 -6.45
C VAL A 22 3.96 6.46 -5.61
N PRO A 23 3.76 5.36 -4.86
CA PRO A 23 4.85 4.74 -4.12
C PRO A 23 5.98 4.34 -5.07
N ASP A 24 7.23 4.64 -4.72
CA ASP A 24 8.41 4.31 -5.53
C ASP A 24 8.61 2.80 -5.74
N ALA A 25 7.93 1.96 -4.93
CA ALA A 25 7.98 0.51 -5.01
C ALA A 25 6.58 -0.12 -4.90
N PRO A 26 6.35 -1.27 -5.55
CA PRO A 26 5.11 -2.01 -5.39
C PRO A 26 4.91 -2.41 -3.93
N ARG A 27 3.71 -2.12 -3.40
CA ARG A 27 3.30 -2.51 -2.05
C ARG A 27 2.50 -3.80 -2.14
N PHE A 28 2.88 -4.78 -1.34
CA PHE A 28 2.21 -6.07 -1.27
C PHE A 28 1.47 -6.18 0.06
N PHE A 29 0.24 -6.66 0.02
CA PHE A 29 -0.59 -6.90 1.20
C PHE A 29 -1.42 -8.17 1.01
N CYS A 30 -1.83 -8.78 2.11
CA CYS A 30 -2.69 -9.95 2.11
C CYS A 30 -4.13 -9.55 1.80
N LEU A 31 -4.70 -10.07 0.70
CA LEU A 31 -6.09 -9.76 0.31
C LEU A 31 -7.18 -10.28 1.28
N ASN A 32 -6.80 -11.09 2.27
CA ASN A 32 -7.75 -11.66 3.24
C ASN A 32 -7.79 -10.89 4.57
N CYS A 33 -6.71 -10.21 4.95
CA CYS A 33 -6.60 -9.56 6.27
C CYS A 33 -5.82 -8.24 6.26
N ASP A 34 -5.51 -7.73 5.06
CA ASP A 34 -4.84 -6.44 4.79
C ASP A 34 -3.47 -6.21 5.43
N THR A 35 -2.88 -7.24 6.06
CA THR A 35 -1.52 -7.14 6.59
C THR A 35 -0.48 -7.10 5.47
N ASP A 36 0.62 -6.40 5.72
CA ASP A 36 1.82 -6.30 4.89
C ASP A 36 2.97 -7.18 5.41
N GLN A 37 2.72 -8.00 6.43
CA GLN A 37 3.73 -8.89 7.01
C GLN A 37 3.64 -10.30 6.44
N PHE A 38 4.78 -10.81 5.97
CA PHE A 38 4.90 -12.11 5.32
C PHE A 38 6.00 -12.96 5.94
N LYS A 39 5.80 -14.29 5.92
CA LYS A 39 6.78 -15.30 6.29
C LYS A 39 7.28 -16.00 5.02
N LEU A 40 8.60 -15.92 4.79
CA LEU A 40 9.28 -16.66 3.72
C LEU A 40 9.83 -17.97 4.28
N TYR A 41 9.46 -19.08 3.65
CA TYR A 41 9.98 -20.41 3.98
C TYR A 41 11.15 -20.76 3.06
N ALA A 42 12.02 -21.68 3.51
CA ALA A 42 13.19 -22.14 2.76
C ALA A 42 12.86 -22.74 1.39
N SER A 43 11.64 -23.27 1.21
CA SER A 43 11.12 -23.75 -0.08
C SER A 43 10.78 -22.64 -1.08
N GLY A 44 10.91 -21.36 -0.69
CA GLY A 44 10.47 -20.21 -1.50
C GLY A 44 8.99 -19.87 -1.34
N ILE A 45 8.25 -20.60 -0.50
CA ILE A 45 6.82 -20.35 -0.27
C ILE A 45 6.64 -19.14 0.64
N VAL A 46 5.72 -18.25 0.29
CA VAL A 46 5.35 -17.05 1.06
C VAL A 46 3.97 -17.23 1.68
N HIS A 47 3.86 -17.04 2.99
CA HIS A 47 2.58 -17.01 3.71
C HIS A 47 2.37 -15.67 4.42
N CYS A 48 1.10 -15.28 4.58
CA CYS A 48 0.71 -14.18 5.45
C CYS A 48 1.10 -14.47 6.91
N ALA A 49 1.74 -13.50 7.58
CA ALA A 49 2.15 -13.65 8.97
C ALA A 49 0.97 -13.63 9.96
N ALA A 50 -0.15 -12.98 9.59
CA ALA A 50 -1.33 -12.82 10.45
C ALA A 50 -2.35 -13.96 10.31
N CYS A 51 -2.81 -14.25 9.09
CA CYS A 51 -3.87 -15.24 8.85
C CYS A 51 -3.39 -16.57 8.25
N GLY A 52 -2.10 -16.67 7.89
CA GLY A 52 -1.53 -17.90 7.31
C GLY A 52 -1.91 -18.16 5.84
N ALA A 53 -2.61 -17.25 5.17
CA ALA A 53 -2.95 -17.40 3.76
C ALA A 53 -1.69 -17.55 2.88
N LEU A 54 -1.75 -18.45 1.90
CA LEU A 54 -0.71 -18.67 0.90
C LEU A 54 -0.69 -17.51 -0.11
N ILE A 55 0.49 -16.92 -0.35
CA ILE A 55 0.68 -15.80 -1.26
C ILE A 55 1.34 -16.34 -2.55
N ARG A 56 0.65 -16.20 -3.69
CA ARG A 56 1.09 -16.75 -5.00
C ARG A 56 1.42 -15.69 -6.04
N ASN A 57 1.15 -14.42 -5.74
CA ASN A 57 1.38 -13.28 -6.63
C ASN A 57 2.73 -12.59 -6.37
N VAL A 58 3.62 -13.25 -5.61
CA VAL A 58 4.96 -12.76 -5.29
C VAL A 58 5.95 -13.85 -5.62
N GLU A 59 6.98 -13.51 -6.38
CA GLU A 59 8.10 -14.40 -6.70
C GLU A 59 9.33 -13.97 -5.90
N VAL A 60 10.05 -14.94 -5.33
CA VAL A 60 11.26 -14.69 -4.55
C VAL A 60 12.45 -15.29 -5.30
N ILE A 61 13.37 -14.42 -5.72
CA ILE A 61 14.60 -14.82 -6.40
C ILE A 61 15.79 -14.79 -5.43
N ASN A 62 16.52 -15.90 -5.35
CA ASN A 62 17.79 -15.93 -4.62
C ASN A 62 18.90 -15.34 -5.49
N LEU A 63 19.35 -14.13 -5.15
CA LEU A 63 20.39 -13.43 -5.91
C LEU A 63 21.82 -13.97 -5.69
N GLN A 64 22.02 -14.86 -4.71
CA GLN A 64 23.35 -15.43 -4.45
C GLN A 64 23.76 -16.48 -5.50
N GLU A 65 22.80 -17.19 -6.08
CA GLU A 65 23.08 -18.18 -7.13
C GLU A 65 23.42 -17.52 -8.47
N ARG A 66 22.93 -16.30 -8.73
CA ARG A 66 23.16 -15.57 -9.99
C ARG A 66 24.56 -15.00 -10.16
N ARG A 67 25.40 -15.04 -9.12
CA ARG A 67 26.78 -14.47 -9.14
C ARG A 67 27.89 -15.53 -9.28
N ARG A 68 27.54 -16.82 -9.41
CA ARG A 68 28.46 -17.91 -9.74
C ARG A 68 28.40 -18.22 -11.22
#